data_AF-A0A9P8W0T7-F1
#
_entry.id   AF-A0A9P8W0T7-F1
#
_cell.length_a   1.000
_cell.length_b   1.000
_cell.length_c   1.000
_cell.angle_alpha   90.00
_cell.angle_beta   90.00
_cell.angle_gamma   90.00
#
_symmetry.space_group_name_H-M   'P 1'
#
loop_
_entity.id
_entity.type
_entity.pdbx_description
1 polymer ?
#
loop_
_entity_poly.entity_id
_entity_poly.type
_entity_poly.pdbx_seq_one_letter_code
_entity_poly.pdbx_strand_id
1 'polypeptide(L)'
;MTFHCLRLVILQQATETGLTEVLGLINQSLFLSLKKAEIIQDFVHTMEDIPFIYHQVKGEPSVERIRWVGTILLEMVQNVDDEAIKPRVNLYFTRLLDVLAKLNSKASEELSR
;
A
#
# COMPACT_ATOMS: atom_id res chain seq x y z
N MET A 1 -7.78 5.81 3.10
CA MET A 1 -7.43 4.41 2.75
C MET A 1 -8.23 3.85 1.58
N THR A 2 -9.55 3.63 1.67
CA THR A 2 -10.36 2.98 0.61
C THR A 2 -10.19 3.64 -0.77
N PHE A 3 -10.19 4.97 -0.82
CA PHE A 3 -9.98 5.72 -2.06
C PHE A 3 -8.64 5.38 -2.75
N HIS A 4 -7.54 5.29 -2.01
CA HIS A 4 -6.24 4.91 -2.56
C HIS A 4 -6.21 3.43 -2.98
N CYS A 5 -6.92 2.55 -2.26
CA CYS A 5 -7.08 1.17 -2.71
C CYS A 5 -7.79 1.09 -4.05
N LEU A 6 -8.87 1.87 -4.25
CA LEU A 6 -9.56 1.95 -5.53
C LEU A 6 -8.66 2.49 -6.65
N ARG A 7 -7.86 3.52 -6.38
CA ARG A 7 -6.86 4.03 -7.35
C ARG A 7 -5.87 2.94 -7.77
N LEU A 8 -5.38 2.15 -6.81
CA LEU A 8 -4.47 1.03 -7.09
C LEU A 8 -5.17 -0.09 -7.89
N VAL A 9 -6.43 -0.44 -7.56
CA VAL A 9 -7.22 -1.43 -8.33
C VAL A 9 -7.41 -0.98 -9.77
N ILE A 10 -7.81 0.28 -9.99
CA ILE A 10 -8.01 0.83 -11.34
C ILE A 10 -6.69 0.80 -12.12
N LEU A 11 -5.58 1.19 -11.49
CA LEU A 11 -4.26 1.17 -12.11
C LEU A 11 -3.81 -0.25 -12.48
N GLN A 12 -4.03 -1.21 -11.59
CA GLN A 12 -3.73 -2.62 -11.83
C GLN A 12 -4.58 -3.18 -12.98
N GLN A 13 -5.89 -2.93 -12.96
CA GLN A 13 -6.80 -3.37 -14.02
C GLN A 13 -6.45 -2.76 -15.38
N ALA A 14 -6.10 -1.47 -15.42
CA ALA A 14 -5.65 -0.82 -16.65
C ALA A 14 -4.34 -1.42 -17.17
N THR A 15 -3.45 -1.85 -16.27
CA THR A 15 -2.21 -2.55 -16.63
C THR A 15 -2.52 -3.92 -17.25
N GLU A 16 -3.38 -4.71 -16.60
CA GLU A 16 -3.75 -6.05 -17.05
C GLU A 16 -4.54 -6.06 -18.37
N THR A 17 -5.31 -5.01 -18.63
CA THR A 17 -6.13 -4.85 -19.84
C THR A 17 -5.43 -4.10 -20.98
N GLY A 18 -4.20 -3.64 -20.78
CA GLY A 18 -3.46 -2.86 -21.78
C GLY A 18 -3.98 -1.44 -21.99
N LEU A 19 -4.78 -0.90 -21.07
CA LEU A 19 -5.37 0.44 -21.11
C LEU A 19 -4.50 1.51 -20.42
N THR A 20 -3.22 1.23 -20.21
CA THR A 20 -2.28 2.16 -19.57
C THR A 20 -2.10 3.48 -20.32
N GLU A 21 -2.28 3.46 -21.64
CA GLU A 21 -2.25 4.67 -22.49
C GLU A 21 -3.42 5.62 -22.20
N VAL A 22 -4.60 5.09 -21.87
CA VAL A 22 -5.78 5.89 -21.46
C VAL A 22 -5.49 6.66 -20.16
N LEU A 23 -4.63 6.11 -19.31
CA LEU A 23 -4.16 6.75 -18.09
C LEU A 23 -2.95 7.68 -18.30
N GLY A 24 -2.53 7.88 -19.55
CA GLY A 24 -1.39 8.73 -19.89
C GLY A 24 -0.03 8.16 -19.50
N LEU A 25 0.07 6.84 -19.27
CA LEU A 25 1.32 6.17 -18.88
C LEU A 25 2.14 5.80 -20.12
N ILE A 26 2.89 6.75 -20.65
CA ILE A 26 3.79 6.57 -21.80
C ILE A 26 5.16 6.14 -21.25
N ASN A 27 5.70 4.98 -21.68
CA ASN A 27 6.84 4.22 -21.09
C ASN A 27 6.44 3.34 -19.88
N GLN A 28 6.24 2.06 -20.15
CA GLN A 28 5.29 1.18 -19.46
C GLN A 28 5.66 0.77 -18.02
N SER A 29 6.94 0.55 -17.71
CA SER A 29 7.33 -0.06 -16.41
C SER A 29 7.71 0.95 -15.32
N LEU A 30 8.59 1.91 -15.65
CA LEU A 30 9.04 2.90 -14.68
C LEU A 30 7.92 3.85 -14.26
N PHE A 31 7.14 4.36 -15.22
CA PHE A 31 6.07 5.31 -14.94
C PHE A 31 4.94 4.66 -14.14
N LEU A 32 4.65 3.38 -14.41
CA LEU A 32 3.72 2.59 -13.60
C LEU A 32 4.23 2.43 -12.16
N SER A 33 5.50 2.11 -11.98
CA SER A 33 6.12 1.95 -10.66
C SER A 33 6.10 3.27 -9.87
N LEU A 34 6.37 4.39 -10.53
CA LEU A 34 6.24 5.73 -9.95
C LEU A 34 4.81 6.02 -9.51
N LYS A 35 3.82 5.73 -10.37
CA LYS A 35 2.41 5.95 -10.03
C LYS A 35 1.90 5.07 -8.91
N LYS A 36 2.31 3.79 -8.87
CA LYS A 36 2.04 2.91 -7.73
C LYS A 36 2.66 3.49 -6.45
N ALA A 37 3.93 3.89 -6.48
CA ALA A 37 4.63 4.47 -5.33
C ALA A 37 3.98 5.77 -4.82
N GLU A 38 3.52 6.64 -5.73
CA GLU A 38 2.78 7.87 -5.39
C GLU A 38 1.47 7.57 -4.65
N ILE A 39 0.64 6.65 -5.18
CA ILE A 39 -0.63 6.29 -4.54
C ILE A 39 -0.38 5.62 -3.17
N ILE A 40 0.65 4.79 -3.07
CA ILE A 40 1.02 4.11 -1.84
C ILE A 40 1.52 5.10 -0.79
N GLN A 41 2.30 6.11 -1.18
CA GLN A 41 2.71 7.18 -0.28
C GLN A 41 1.49 7.87 0.34
N ASP A 42 0.51 8.26 -0.50
CA ASP A 42 -0.74 8.86 -0.01
C ASP A 42 -1.51 7.92 0.94
N PHE A 43 -1.52 6.62 0.63
CA PHE A 43 -2.15 5.61 1.48
C PHE A 43 -1.46 5.52 2.84
N VAL A 44 -0.12 5.45 2.88
CA VAL A 44 0.67 5.33 4.11
C VAL A 44 0.49 6.57 4.98
N HIS A 45 0.55 7.77 4.40
CA HIS A 45 0.25 9.00 5.14
C HIS A 45 -1.17 8.97 5.72
N THR A 46 -2.16 8.61 4.90
CA THR A 46 -3.55 8.50 5.39
C THR A 46 -3.70 7.47 6.50
N MET A 47 -2.96 6.36 6.44
CA MET A 47 -2.98 5.32 7.46
C MET A 47 -2.37 5.84 8.78
N GLU A 48 -1.27 6.57 8.73
CA GLU A 48 -0.62 7.07 9.95
C GLU A 48 -1.30 8.31 10.54
N ASP A 49 -1.97 9.12 9.71
CA ASP A 49 -2.78 10.25 10.17
C ASP A 49 -4.03 9.79 10.93
N ILE A 50 -4.51 8.56 10.67
CA ILE A 50 -5.63 7.98 11.39
C ILE A 50 -5.13 7.49 12.76
N PRO A 51 -5.74 7.92 13.89
CA PRO A 51 -5.32 7.44 15.19
C PRO A 51 -5.46 5.91 15.28
N PHE A 52 -4.47 5.26 15.88
CA PHE A 52 -4.39 3.79 15.96
C PHE A 52 -5.69 3.11 16.44
N ILE A 53 -6.38 3.72 17.42
CA ILE A 53 -7.67 3.23 17.94
C ILE A 53 -8.74 3.09 16.84
N TYR A 54 -8.75 3.99 15.85
CA TYR A 54 -9.70 3.89 14.75
C TYR A 54 -9.47 2.66 13.87
N HIS A 55 -8.21 2.23 13.69
CA HIS A 55 -7.92 0.97 12.99
C HIS A 55 -8.42 -0.23 13.76
N GLN A 56 -8.35 -0.20 15.11
CA GLN A 56 -8.91 -1.25 15.96
C GLN A 56 -10.44 -1.31 15.86
N VAL A 57 -11.12 -0.16 15.99
CA VAL A 57 -12.59 -0.09 15.95
C VAL A 57 -13.14 -0.47 14.58
N LYS A 58 -12.47 -0.07 13.49
CA LYS A 58 -12.82 -0.50 12.13
C LYS A 58 -12.59 -1.99 11.91
N GLY A 59 -11.75 -2.62 12.73
CA GLY A 59 -11.48 -4.05 12.72
C GLY A 59 -10.84 -4.55 11.42
N GLU A 60 -11.09 -5.82 11.14
CA GLU A 60 -10.44 -6.58 10.07
C GLU A 60 -10.49 -5.93 8.68
N PRO A 61 -11.60 -5.29 8.23
CA PRO A 61 -11.61 -4.62 6.93
C PRO A 61 -10.57 -3.49 6.79
N SER A 62 -10.18 -2.85 7.89
CA SER A 62 -9.09 -1.88 7.87
C SER A 62 -7.75 -2.58 7.71
N VAL A 63 -7.54 -3.66 8.45
CA VAL A 63 -6.29 -4.43 8.45
C VAL A 63 -6.06 -5.09 7.10
N GLU A 64 -7.09 -5.66 6.47
CA GLU A 64 -7.03 -6.25 5.13
C GLU A 64 -6.59 -5.24 4.07
N ARG A 65 -7.07 -3.99 4.12
CA ARG A 65 -6.60 -2.95 3.19
C ARG A 65 -5.12 -2.66 3.36
N ILE A 66 -4.64 -2.62 4.62
CA ILE A 66 -3.22 -2.42 4.92
C ILE A 66 -2.42 -3.62 4.39
N ARG A 67 -2.85 -4.85 4.65
CA ARG A 67 -2.20 -6.06 4.12
C ARG A 67 -2.16 -6.09 2.60
N TRP A 68 -3.26 -5.75 1.93
CA TRP A 68 -3.34 -5.72 0.48
C TRP A 68 -2.36 -4.72 -0.14
N VAL A 69 -2.27 -3.50 0.40
CA VAL A 69 -1.24 -2.54 -0.03
C VAL A 69 0.16 -3.07 0.29
N GLY A 70 0.33 -3.77 1.41
CA GLY A 70 1.56 -4.47 1.78
C GLY A 70 2.01 -5.49 0.74
N THR A 71 1.08 -6.27 0.15
CA THR A 71 1.40 -7.22 -0.93
C THR A 71 1.92 -6.51 -2.18
N ILE A 72 1.29 -5.40 -2.58
CA ILE A 72 1.75 -4.59 -3.72
C ILE A 72 3.13 -4.00 -3.44
N LEU A 73 3.36 -3.48 -2.23
CA LEU A 73 4.66 -2.97 -1.81
C LEU A 73 5.73 -4.06 -1.84
N LEU A 74 5.42 -5.27 -1.36
CA LEU A 74 6.35 -6.40 -1.37
C LEU A 74 6.76 -6.77 -2.80
N GLU A 75 5.79 -6.84 -3.72
CA GLU A 75 6.06 -7.04 -5.15
C GLU A 75 6.99 -5.94 -5.69
N MET A 76 6.75 -4.67 -5.35
CA MET A 76 7.60 -3.57 -5.77
C MET A 76 9.00 -3.62 -5.16
N VAL A 77 9.15 -4.00 -3.89
CA VAL A 77 10.47 -4.18 -3.24
C VAL A 77 11.30 -5.22 -3.99
N GLN A 78 10.66 -6.27 -4.50
CA GLN A 78 11.32 -7.36 -5.21
C GLN A 78 11.66 -7.03 -6.67
N ASN A 79 10.81 -6.23 -7.33
CA ASN A 79 10.84 -6.06 -8.79
C ASN A 79 11.27 -4.67 -9.28
N VAL A 80 11.36 -3.66 -8.40
CA VAL A 80 11.80 -2.31 -8.79
C VAL A 80 13.34 -2.22 -8.74
N ASP A 81 13.93 -2.03 -9.93
CA ASP A 81 15.39 -1.83 -10.09
C ASP A 81 15.80 -0.35 -10.13
N ASP A 82 14.84 0.57 -10.08
CA ASP A 82 15.12 2.00 -10.08
C ASP A 82 15.65 2.46 -8.70
N GLU A 83 16.91 2.91 -8.67
CA GLU A 83 17.63 3.35 -7.47
C GLU A 83 17.01 4.60 -6.80
N ALA A 84 16.19 5.39 -7.51
CA ALA A 84 15.49 6.53 -6.92
C ALA A 84 14.18 6.13 -6.23
N ILE A 85 13.52 5.08 -6.71
CA ILE A 85 12.24 4.60 -6.18
C ILE A 85 12.44 3.58 -5.06
N LYS A 86 13.43 2.68 -5.23
CA LYS A 86 13.67 1.55 -4.33
C LYS A 86 13.80 1.93 -2.85
N PRO A 87 14.53 3.00 -2.46
CA PRO A 87 14.58 3.42 -1.05
C PRO A 87 13.22 3.84 -0.49
N ARG A 88 12.39 4.50 -1.31
CA ARG A 88 11.06 4.98 -0.89
C ARG A 88 10.09 3.81 -0.69
N VAL A 89 10.08 2.86 -1.62
CA VAL A 89 9.25 1.65 -1.53
C VAL A 89 9.61 0.84 -0.29
N ASN A 90 10.90 0.65 0.00
CA ASN A 90 11.35 -0.02 1.21
C ASN A 90 10.90 0.72 2.48
N LEU A 91 11.05 2.04 2.52
CA LEU A 91 10.59 2.86 3.65
C LEU A 91 9.08 2.69 3.90
N TYR A 92 8.25 2.76 2.85
CA TYR A 92 6.81 2.59 2.96
C TYR A 92 6.43 1.18 3.42
N PHE A 93 7.15 0.16 2.94
CA PHE A 93 6.95 -1.22 3.35
C PHE A 93 7.25 -1.43 4.84
N THR A 94 8.37 -0.90 5.34
CA THR A 94 8.70 -0.97 6.77
C THR A 94 7.65 -0.29 7.64
N ARG A 95 7.21 0.93 7.28
CA ARG A 95 6.17 1.66 8.03
C ARG A 95 4.86 0.88 8.11
N LEU A 96 4.48 0.24 7.01
CA LEU A 96 3.28 -0.59 6.94
C LEU A 96 3.40 -1.82 7.84
N LEU A 97 4.56 -2.50 7.83
CA LEU A 97 4.83 -3.64 8.71
C LEU A 97 4.78 -3.25 10.19
N ASP A 98 5.30 -2.08 10.56
CA ASP A 98 5.26 -1.59 11.94
C ASP A 98 3.82 -1.41 12.44
N VAL A 99 2.93 -0.87 11.59
CA VAL A 99 1.51 -0.73 11.92
C VAL A 99 0.83 -2.09 12.06
N LEU A 100 1.07 -3.01 11.12
CA LEU A 100 0.51 -4.38 11.18
C LEU A 100 0.99 -5.14 12.42
N ALA A 101 2.27 -5.02 12.78
CA ALA A 101 2.83 -5.66 13.97
C ALA A 101 2.16 -5.15 15.25
N LYS A 102 1.95 -3.83 15.36
CA LYS A 102 1.23 -3.21 16.50
C LYS A 102 -0.21 -3.70 16.59
N LEU A 103 -0.93 -3.75 15.45
CA LEU A 103 -2.31 -4.25 15.41
C LEU A 103 -2.39 -5.73 15.85
N ASN A 104 -1.45 -6.57 15.38
CA ASN A 104 -1.42 -7.98 15.72
C ASN A 104 -1.06 -8.24 17.18
N SER A 105 -0.05 -7.53 17.72
CA SER A 105 0.32 -7.60 19.13
C SER A 105 -0.87 -7.27 20.02
N LYS A 106 -1.64 -6.24 19.66
CA LYS A 106 -2.78 -5.81 20.46
C LYS A 106 -3.95 -6.79 20.42
N ALA A 107 -4.26 -7.33 19.25
CA ALA A 107 -5.27 -8.38 19.12
C ALA A 107 -4.90 -9.61 19.98
N SER A 108 -3.61 -9.97 20.02
CA SER A 108 -3.11 -11.05 20.88
C SER A 108 -3.23 -10.74 22.38
N GLU A 109 -3.06 -9.49 22.82
CA GLU A 109 -3.30 -9.08 24.21
C GLU A 109 -4.77 -9.17 24.60
N GLU A 110 -5.67 -8.82 23.67
CA GLU A 110 -7.12 -8.87 23.91
C GLU A 110 -7.63 -10.32 24.01
N LEU A 111 -7.05 -11.24 23.25
CA LEU A 111 -7.37 -12.67 23.30
C LEU A 111 -6.80 -13.40 24.52
N SER A 112 -5.81 -12.81 25.21
CA SER A 112 -5.18 -13.40 26.40
C SER A 112 -5.75 -12.88 27.72
N ARG A 113 -6.81 -12.06 27.67
CA ARG A 113 -7.60 -11.58 28.82
C ARG A 113 -8.91 -12.34 28.94
#